data_AF-A0A257Q5M4-F1
#
_entry.id   AF-A0A257Q5M4-F1
#
_cell.length_a   1.000
_cell.length_b   1.000
_cell.length_c   1.000
_cell.angle_alpha   90.00
_cell.angle_beta   90.00
_cell.angle_gamma   90.00
#
_symmetry.space_group_name_H-M   'P 1'
#
loop_
_entity.id
_entity.type
_entity.pdbx_description
1 polymer ?
#
loop_
_entity_poly.entity_id
_entity_poly.type
_entity_poly.pdbx_seq_one_letter_code
_entity_poly.pdbx_strand_id
1 'polypeptide(L)'
;MINGQKIILTTFAGRRDRMKLLLSYARAALSLGIIDEWHVWDFARTPEDRQWLTEEFPNLRWIGDKKEHRFLGWAQQDGQGKSRLEFGVRGASNIHIQVASQNPSAPQLLLVLGAEDNTISQLYSLDTNKNPIEATLLASVATPGLLSAQLTKQCVIDYAQGTLKLSINGYSIFSHNIDYGGQLIGAVLCAGNGGPCEIYLPKLADSKQFLFVAENKDAHPYSEFYNYYEQRYSEYKNCVFLKCDDDILYINLIKLRDFIAFRIQNPWYFLVSANVVNNNVCAYYQQQSQLIPYGLMSVDLPPNGFGGKLWEDGGLAETLHNWFLDEPERFIGHNFRQISIEWSQRLSINFIAFLGKDLAEMACRFKDDEHALSIEIPHRLGRTNAIFTPFIVSHLSFYTQNAEMNIGEIINRYEALRDQVIRV
;
A
#
# COMPACT_ATOMS: atom_id res chain seq x y z
N MET A 1 -16.27 -6.48 -6.82
CA MET A 1 -17.38 -5.96 -5.98
C MET A 1 -18.11 -7.14 -5.36
N ILE A 2 -18.32 -7.14 -4.05
CA ILE A 2 -19.14 -8.14 -3.35
C ILE A 2 -20.31 -7.40 -2.69
N ASN A 3 -21.55 -7.83 -2.97
CA ASN A 3 -22.76 -7.13 -2.54
C ASN A 3 -22.78 -5.63 -2.88
N GLY A 4 -22.25 -5.25 -4.05
CA GLY A 4 -22.18 -3.86 -4.50
C GLY A 4 -21.14 -2.99 -3.77
N GLN A 5 -20.28 -3.58 -2.94
CA GLN A 5 -19.18 -2.90 -2.26
C GLN A 5 -17.83 -3.21 -2.91
N LYS A 6 -16.99 -2.18 -3.04
CA LYS A 6 -15.62 -2.32 -3.56
C LYS A 6 -14.72 -2.90 -2.47
N ILE A 7 -13.94 -3.91 -2.82
CA ILE A 7 -13.05 -4.59 -1.90
C ILE A 7 -11.61 -4.14 -2.14
N ILE A 8 -11.00 -3.52 -1.14
CA ILE A 8 -9.65 -2.95 -1.23
C ILE A 8 -8.73 -3.70 -0.28
N LEU A 9 -7.72 -4.38 -0.81
CA LEU A 9 -6.60 -4.87 -0.01
C LEU A 9 -5.62 -3.73 0.22
N THR A 10 -5.15 -3.56 1.45
CA THR A 10 -4.12 -2.59 1.82
C THR A 10 -2.97 -3.29 2.52
N THR A 11 -1.73 -2.98 2.16
CA THR A 11 -0.53 -3.57 2.75
C THR A 11 0.46 -2.49 3.15
N PHE A 12 0.98 -2.56 4.37
CA PHE A 12 2.14 -1.78 4.80
C PHE A 12 3.41 -2.52 4.37
N ALA A 13 3.88 -2.20 3.18
CA ALA A 13 4.92 -2.93 2.48
C ALA A 13 6.30 -2.35 2.77
N GLY A 14 7.27 -3.21 3.09
CA GLY A 14 8.64 -2.73 3.26
C GLY A 14 9.72 -3.79 3.23
N ARG A 15 9.39 -5.07 3.07
CA ARG A 15 10.33 -6.20 3.13
C ARG A 15 10.19 -7.07 1.89
N ARG A 16 11.05 -6.85 0.89
CA ARG A 16 11.00 -7.53 -0.42
C ARG A 16 11.03 -9.05 -0.29
N ASP A 17 11.89 -9.57 0.58
CA ASP A 17 12.08 -11.00 0.80
C ASP A 17 10.81 -11.69 1.33
N ARG A 18 9.99 -10.97 2.12
CA ARG A 18 8.76 -11.49 2.72
C ARG A 18 7.53 -11.37 1.81
N MET A 19 7.51 -10.36 0.95
CA MET A 19 6.33 -10.07 0.12
C MET A 19 6.13 -10.99 -1.09
N LYS A 20 7.12 -11.78 -1.49
CA LYS A 20 7.02 -12.63 -2.70
C LYS A 20 5.81 -13.56 -2.70
N LEU A 21 5.50 -14.15 -1.54
CA LEU A 21 4.33 -15.01 -1.38
C LEU A 21 3.04 -14.19 -1.43
N LEU A 22 2.98 -13.08 -0.69
CA LEU A 22 1.83 -12.17 -0.68
C LEU A 22 1.49 -11.65 -2.08
N LEU A 23 2.48 -11.30 -2.91
CA LEU A 23 2.29 -10.91 -4.31
C LEU A 23 1.46 -11.95 -5.07
N SER A 24 1.79 -13.23 -4.88
CA SER A 24 1.12 -14.32 -5.60
C SER A 24 -0.34 -14.45 -5.17
N TYR A 25 -0.62 -14.44 -3.87
CA TYR A 25 -1.99 -14.54 -3.35
C TYR A 25 -2.83 -13.29 -3.66
N ALA A 26 -2.28 -12.09 -3.51
CA ALA A 26 -2.98 -10.85 -3.81
C ALA A 26 -3.33 -10.74 -5.30
N ARG A 27 -2.40 -11.12 -6.19
CA ARG A 27 -2.64 -11.15 -7.64
C ARG A 27 -3.66 -12.22 -8.03
N ALA A 28 -3.62 -13.39 -7.40
CA ALA A 28 -4.65 -14.41 -7.59
C ALA A 28 -6.04 -13.92 -7.09
N ALA A 29 -6.10 -13.22 -5.95
CA ALA A 29 -7.34 -12.64 -5.47
C ALA A 29 -7.89 -11.54 -6.41
N LEU A 30 -7.01 -10.73 -7.02
CA LEU A 30 -7.37 -9.75 -8.05
C LEU A 30 -7.89 -10.43 -9.33
N SER A 31 -7.19 -11.47 -9.82
CA SER A 31 -7.56 -12.18 -11.06
C SER A 31 -8.90 -12.93 -10.91
N LEU A 32 -9.15 -13.49 -9.73
CA LEU A 32 -10.42 -14.11 -9.36
C LEU A 32 -11.53 -13.09 -9.08
N GLY A 33 -11.24 -11.78 -9.08
CA GLY A 33 -12.19 -10.72 -8.75
C GLY A 33 -12.73 -10.80 -7.32
N ILE A 34 -11.97 -11.39 -6.40
CA ILE A 34 -12.29 -11.44 -4.97
C ILE A 34 -12.00 -10.09 -4.33
N ILE A 35 -10.87 -9.48 -4.71
CA ILE A 35 -10.54 -8.09 -4.38
C ILE A 35 -10.57 -7.24 -5.66
N ASP A 36 -10.94 -5.96 -5.53
CA ASP A 36 -11.07 -5.04 -6.65
C ASP A 36 -9.78 -4.21 -6.85
N GLU A 37 -9.14 -3.82 -5.75
CA GLU A 37 -7.92 -3.00 -5.77
C GLU A 37 -6.94 -3.49 -4.69
N TRP A 38 -5.64 -3.28 -4.94
CA TRP A 38 -4.57 -3.48 -3.97
C TRP A 38 -3.75 -2.20 -3.80
N HIS A 39 -3.80 -1.66 -2.60
CA HIS A 39 -3.13 -0.43 -2.18
C HIS A 39 -1.90 -0.78 -1.35
N VAL A 40 -0.73 -0.58 -1.94
CA VAL A 40 0.56 -0.87 -1.34
C VAL A 40 1.16 0.42 -0.81
N TRP A 41 1.33 0.49 0.51
CA TRP A 41 1.91 1.63 1.18
C TRP A 41 3.41 1.39 1.44
N ASP A 42 4.25 2.30 0.97
CA ASP A 42 5.70 2.25 1.11
C ASP A 42 6.12 2.58 2.54
N PHE A 43 6.44 1.52 3.27
CA PHE A 43 7.04 1.50 4.61
C PHE A 43 8.46 0.89 4.57
N ALA A 44 9.08 0.83 3.39
CA ALA A 44 10.42 0.29 3.23
C ALA A 44 11.43 1.08 4.07
N ARG A 45 12.28 0.34 4.79
CA ARG A 45 13.33 0.91 5.64
C ARG A 45 14.68 1.04 4.92
N THR A 46 14.87 0.26 3.86
CA THR A 46 16.08 0.26 3.04
C THR A 46 15.82 0.91 1.68
N PRO A 47 16.82 1.58 1.07
CA PRO A 47 16.74 2.06 -0.30
C PRO A 47 16.43 0.94 -1.31
N GLU A 48 16.97 -0.26 -1.10
CA GLU A 48 16.83 -1.42 -1.98
C GLU A 48 15.37 -1.93 -2.02
N ASP A 49 14.72 -2.06 -0.85
CA ASP A 49 13.30 -2.44 -0.76
C ASP A 49 12.41 -1.36 -1.38
N ARG A 50 12.75 -0.07 -1.17
CA ARG A 50 12.00 1.05 -1.74
C ARG A 50 12.09 1.10 -3.27
N GLN A 51 13.28 0.83 -3.80
CA GLN A 51 13.48 0.70 -5.24
C GLN A 51 12.66 -0.46 -5.79
N TRP A 52 12.71 -1.63 -5.14
CA TRP A 52 11.92 -2.78 -5.55
C TRP A 52 10.41 -2.49 -5.54
N LEU A 53 9.87 -1.82 -4.52
CA LEU A 53 8.46 -1.42 -4.49
C LEU A 53 8.08 -0.53 -5.68
N THR A 54 8.97 0.39 -6.05
CA THR A 54 8.75 1.29 -7.18
C THR A 54 8.73 0.53 -8.51
N GLU A 55 9.57 -0.50 -8.65
CA GLU A 55 9.63 -1.35 -9.83
C GLU A 55 8.44 -2.33 -9.92
N GLU A 56 8.06 -2.93 -8.80
CA GLU A 56 6.97 -3.92 -8.72
C GLU A 56 5.58 -3.28 -8.81
N PHE A 57 5.43 -2.05 -8.31
CA PHE A 57 4.17 -1.29 -8.28
C PHE A 57 4.31 0.05 -9.01
N PRO A 58 4.38 0.04 -10.36
CA PRO A 58 4.65 1.25 -11.15
C PRO A 58 3.51 2.27 -11.15
N ASN A 59 2.32 1.90 -10.69
CA ASN A 59 1.16 2.80 -10.66
C ASN A 59 1.14 3.61 -9.36
N LEU A 60 1.98 4.64 -9.32
CA LEU A 60 2.02 5.58 -8.22
C LEU A 60 0.69 6.36 -8.12
N ARG A 61 0.00 6.20 -7.00
CA ARG A 61 -1.28 6.85 -6.74
C ARG A 61 -1.14 8.10 -5.89
N TRP A 62 -0.25 8.08 -4.90
CA TRP A 62 -0.12 9.16 -3.93
C TRP A 62 1.32 9.28 -3.43
N ILE A 63 1.75 10.52 -3.22
CA ILE A 63 2.99 10.86 -2.53
C ILE A 63 2.64 11.85 -1.41
N GLY A 64 3.13 11.55 -0.21
CA GLY A 64 3.09 12.46 0.94
C GLY A 64 3.98 13.70 0.76
N ASP A 65 4.08 14.51 1.80
CA ASP A 65 4.89 15.75 1.79
C ASP A 65 6.38 15.47 2.05
N LYS A 66 6.96 14.60 1.23
CA LYS A 66 8.41 14.38 1.20
C LYS A 66 8.98 14.89 -0.10
N LYS A 67 10.18 15.46 -0.05
CA LYS A 67 11.06 15.72 -1.22
C LYS A 67 11.55 14.41 -1.87
N GLU A 68 10.68 13.42 -1.97
CA GLU A 68 10.92 12.15 -2.61
C GLU A 68 10.61 12.27 -4.10
N HIS A 69 11.62 11.92 -4.89
CA HIS A 69 11.55 11.90 -6.34
C HIS A 69 11.02 10.54 -6.77
N ARG A 70 10.01 10.51 -7.65
CA ARG A 70 9.45 9.29 -8.24
C ARG A 70 9.38 9.42 -9.75
N PHE A 71 9.97 8.45 -10.44
CA PHE A 71 9.97 8.42 -11.89
C PHE A 71 8.60 7.96 -12.41
N LEU A 72 7.93 8.79 -13.21
CA LEU A 72 6.63 8.48 -13.81
C LEU A 72 6.76 7.62 -15.08
N GLY A 73 7.99 7.44 -15.56
CA GLY A 73 8.32 6.71 -16.78
C GLY A 73 8.69 7.60 -17.95
N TRP A 74 9.16 6.95 -19.01
CA TRP A 74 9.47 7.58 -20.28
C TRP A 74 8.18 7.93 -21.07
N ALA A 75 8.25 9.01 -21.83
CA ALA A 75 7.24 9.41 -22.79
C ALA A 75 7.05 8.35 -23.89
N GLN A 76 5.90 8.38 -24.54
CA GLN A 76 5.71 7.67 -25.80
C GLN A 76 6.28 8.53 -26.93
N GLN A 77 7.04 7.93 -27.84
CA GLN A 77 7.51 8.61 -29.05
C GLN A 77 6.67 8.17 -30.25
N ASP A 78 6.24 9.12 -31.06
CA ASP A 78 5.64 8.80 -32.35
C ASP A 78 6.70 8.54 -33.43
N GLY A 79 6.27 8.01 -34.58
CA GLY A 79 7.16 7.73 -35.71
C GLY A 79 7.79 8.98 -36.36
N GLN A 80 7.47 10.18 -35.89
CA GLN A 80 8.01 11.47 -36.35
C GLN A 80 8.94 12.10 -35.32
N GLY A 81 9.27 11.38 -34.24
CA GLY A 81 10.22 11.81 -33.21
C GLY A 81 9.62 12.71 -32.13
N LYS A 82 8.30 12.94 -32.12
CA LYS A 82 7.63 13.67 -31.05
C LYS A 82 7.43 12.77 -29.85
N SER A 83 7.89 13.23 -28.69
CA SER A 83 7.67 12.57 -27.40
C SER A 83 6.49 13.20 -26.68
N ARG A 84 5.65 12.38 -26.05
CA ARG A 84 4.49 12.81 -25.29
C ARG A 84 4.35 12.02 -23.98
N LEU A 85 4.24 12.74 -22.87
CA LEU A 85 3.95 12.19 -21.56
C LEU A 85 2.65 12.78 -21.01
N GLU A 86 1.73 11.91 -20.62
CA GLU A 86 0.44 12.29 -20.04
C GLU A 86 0.32 11.76 -18.62
N PHE A 87 -0.18 12.60 -17.72
CA PHE A 87 -0.46 12.25 -16.34
C PHE A 87 -1.47 13.24 -15.74
N GLY A 88 -2.26 12.80 -14.78
CA GLY A 88 -3.11 13.66 -13.98
C GLY A 88 -2.48 13.94 -12.61
N VAL A 89 -2.70 15.13 -12.09
CA VAL A 89 -2.31 15.51 -10.72
C VAL A 89 -3.49 16.07 -9.93
N ARG A 90 -3.61 15.70 -8.66
CA ARG A 90 -4.59 16.28 -7.73
C ARG A 90 -3.88 16.62 -6.42
N GLY A 91 -3.94 17.89 -6.01
CA GLY A 91 -3.20 18.42 -4.87
C GLY A 91 -3.55 19.89 -4.64
N ALA A 92 -3.57 20.33 -3.37
CA ALA A 92 -3.91 21.72 -3.02
C ALA A 92 -2.77 22.72 -3.20
N SER A 93 -1.56 22.22 -3.41
CA SER A 93 -0.33 22.96 -3.21
C SER A 93 0.69 22.65 -4.29
N ASN A 94 1.86 23.28 -4.25
CA ASN A 94 2.80 23.24 -5.36
C ASN A 94 3.27 21.81 -5.71
N ILE A 95 3.51 21.59 -7.00
CA ILE A 95 3.95 20.30 -7.52
C ILE A 95 5.20 20.53 -8.35
N HIS A 96 6.24 19.75 -8.07
CA HIS A 96 7.54 19.84 -8.73
C HIS A 96 7.69 18.67 -9.71
N ILE A 97 7.90 18.96 -10.98
CA ILE A 97 8.08 17.95 -12.03
C ILE A 97 9.40 18.23 -12.72
N GLN A 98 10.36 17.35 -12.47
CA GLN A 98 11.64 17.38 -13.15
C GLN A 98 11.51 16.61 -14.47
N VAL A 99 11.87 17.24 -15.57
CA VAL A 99 11.94 16.59 -16.88
C VAL A 99 13.37 16.10 -17.09
N ALA A 100 13.50 14.80 -17.33
CA ALA A 100 14.74 14.14 -17.63
C ALA A 100 14.82 13.81 -19.13
N SER A 101 16.04 13.79 -19.67
CA SER A 101 16.35 13.28 -21.01
C SER A 101 17.23 12.03 -20.87
N GLN A 102 17.12 11.11 -21.83
CA GLN A 102 18.07 9.99 -21.93
C GLN A 102 19.49 10.45 -22.29
N ASN A 103 19.64 11.66 -22.84
CA ASN A 103 20.94 12.29 -23.03
C ASN A 103 21.44 12.84 -21.68
N PRO A 104 22.49 12.26 -21.06
CA PRO A 104 22.96 12.69 -19.74
C PRO A 104 23.57 14.09 -19.74
N SER A 105 23.99 14.58 -20.91
CA SER A 105 24.56 15.92 -21.08
C SER A 105 23.49 16.99 -21.35
N ALA A 106 22.22 16.59 -21.51
CA ALA A 106 21.15 17.54 -21.75
C ALA A 106 20.76 18.29 -20.46
N PRO A 107 20.37 19.57 -20.57
CA PRO A 107 19.97 20.34 -19.41
C PRO A 107 18.71 19.76 -18.76
N GLN A 108 18.72 19.62 -17.44
CA GLN A 108 17.54 19.14 -16.71
C GLN A 108 16.61 20.31 -16.42
N LEU A 109 15.31 20.11 -16.64
CA LEU A 109 14.32 21.14 -16.38
C LEU A 109 13.52 20.80 -15.13
N LEU A 110 13.13 21.82 -14.37
CA LEU A 110 12.20 21.71 -13.25
C LEU A 110 10.99 22.60 -13.51
N LEU A 111 9.82 21.97 -13.63
CA LEU A 111 8.51 22.62 -13.68
C LEU A 111 7.97 22.72 -12.25
N VAL A 112 7.68 23.92 -11.80
CA VAL A 112 7.02 24.18 -10.51
C VAL A 112 5.62 24.70 -10.79
N LEU A 113 4.61 23.91 -10.46
CA LEU A 113 3.20 24.26 -10.64
C LEU A 113 2.62 24.78 -9.34
N GLY A 114 1.82 25.84 -9.39
CA GLY A 114 1.12 26.38 -8.23
C GLY A 114 2.04 26.92 -7.11
N ALA A 115 3.18 27.50 -7.48
CA ALA A 115 4.02 28.26 -6.55
C ALA A 115 3.29 29.54 -6.06
N GLU A 116 3.82 30.13 -4.99
CA GLU A 116 3.26 31.29 -4.28
C GLU A 116 1.76 31.11 -4.01
N ASP A 117 1.41 30.09 -3.22
CA ASP A 117 0.03 29.77 -2.86
C ASP A 117 -0.90 29.52 -4.06
N ASN A 118 -0.43 28.72 -5.02
CA ASN A 118 -1.19 28.35 -6.21
C ASN A 118 -1.54 29.55 -7.12
N THR A 119 -0.66 30.56 -7.16
CA THR A 119 -0.85 31.77 -7.98
C THR A 119 0.03 31.83 -9.22
N ILE A 120 1.17 31.14 -9.22
CA ILE A 120 2.12 31.15 -10.33
C ILE A 120 2.63 29.75 -10.67
N SER A 121 3.16 29.60 -11.88
CA SER A 121 3.93 28.44 -12.30
C SER A 121 5.25 28.88 -12.89
N GLN A 122 6.32 28.17 -12.55
CA GLN A 122 7.68 28.53 -12.92
C GLN A 122 8.38 27.36 -13.63
N LEU A 123 9.30 27.70 -14.53
CA LEU A 123 10.18 26.76 -15.20
C LEU A 123 11.62 27.13 -14.87
N TYR A 124 12.42 26.16 -14.45
CA TYR A 124 13.83 26.31 -14.13
C TYR A 124 14.69 25.38 -14.97
N SER A 125 15.90 25.81 -15.28
CA SER A 125 17.02 24.93 -15.64
C SER A 125 17.75 24.50 -14.38
N LEU A 126 18.13 23.24 -14.28
CA LEU A 126 18.92 22.67 -13.18
C LEU A 126 20.34 22.37 -13.67
N ASP A 127 21.35 22.89 -12.97
CA ASP A 127 22.74 22.48 -13.13
C ASP A 127 23.10 21.42 -12.08
N THR A 128 23.01 20.16 -12.49
CA THR A 128 23.29 19.01 -11.63
C THR A 128 24.77 18.75 -11.40
N ASN A 129 25.67 19.48 -12.07
CA ASN A 129 27.12 19.36 -11.85
C ASN A 129 27.58 20.18 -10.62
N LYS A 130 26.73 21.07 -10.10
CA LYS A 130 27.01 21.89 -8.93
C LYS A 130 26.43 21.26 -7.66
N ASN A 131 27.10 21.50 -6.53
CA ASN A 131 26.64 21.09 -5.21
C ASN A 131 26.68 22.30 -4.24
N PRO A 132 25.53 22.84 -3.79
CA PRO A 132 24.17 22.37 -4.09
C PRO A 132 23.78 22.55 -5.56
N ILE A 133 22.79 21.77 -6.03
CA ILE A 133 22.21 21.92 -7.37
C ILE A 133 21.73 23.37 -7.53
N GLU A 134 22.19 24.05 -8.58
CA GLU A 134 21.73 25.41 -8.88
C GLU A 134 20.52 25.36 -9.82
N ALA A 135 19.51 26.18 -9.51
CA ALA A 135 18.32 26.34 -10.34
C ALA A 135 18.26 27.77 -10.91
N THR A 136 18.17 27.89 -12.24
CA THR A 136 18.03 29.18 -12.94
C THR A 136 16.61 29.32 -13.48
N LEU A 137 15.89 30.38 -13.11
CA LEU A 137 14.54 30.64 -13.59
C LEU A 137 14.56 30.98 -15.09
N LEU A 138 13.82 30.21 -15.89
CA LEU A 138 13.68 30.39 -17.34
C LEU A 138 12.36 31.07 -17.71
N ALA A 139 11.28 30.76 -17.00
CA ALA A 139 9.96 31.36 -17.23
C ALA A 139 9.12 31.38 -15.95
N SER A 140 8.24 32.38 -15.84
CA SER A 140 7.23 32.49 -14.78
C SER A 140 5.92 32.94 -15.39
N VAL A 141 4.82 32.25 -15.09
CA VAL A 141 3.49 32.46 -15.67
C VAL A 141 2.47 32.53 -14.55
N ALA A 142 1.61 33.55 -14.56
CA ALA A 142 0.50 33.65 -13.62
C ALA A 142 -0.54 32.55 -13.89
N THR A 143 -0.81 31.72 -12.90
CA THR A 143 -1.72 30.57 -12.99
C THR A 143 -2.59 30.45 -11.71
N PRO A 144 -3.34 31.50 -11.34
CA PRO A 144 -4.14 31.49 -10.11
C PRO A 144 -5.19 30.38 -10.09
N GLY A 145 -5.16 29.56 -9.03
CA GLY A 145 -6.11 28.46 -8.84
C GLY A 145 -5.88 27.26 -9.77
N LEU A 146 -4.68 27.13 -10.34
CA LEU A 146 -4.35 26.05 -11.27
C LEU A 146 -4.57 24.67 -10.64
N LEU A 147 -4.05 24.45 -9.44
CA LEU A 147 -4.13 23.18 -8.71
C LEU A 147 -5.40 23.11 -7.84
N SER A 148 -5.80 21.88 -7.49
CA SER A 148 -7.01 21.61 -6.71
C SER A 148 -6.84 20.33 -5.89
N ALA A 149 -7.23 20.38 -4.62
CA ALA A 149 -7.33 19.20 -3.77
C ALA A 149 -8.41 18.21 -4.22
N GLN A 150 -9.40 18.67 -4.99
CA GLN A 150 -10.60 17.89 -5.31
C GLN A 150 -10.65 17.45 -6.77
N LEU A 151 -10.11 18.26 -7.68
CA LEU A 151 -10.17 18.03 -9.11
C LEU A 151 -8.79 17.63 -9.66
N THR A 152 -8.76 16.52 -10.39
CA THR A 152 -7.57 16.12 -11.14
C THR A 152 -7.34 17.05 -12.32
N LYS A 153 -6.10 17.55 -12.45
CA LYS A 153 -5.62 18.37 -13.56
C LYS A 153 -4.85 17.48 -14.52
N GLN A 154 -5.23 17.49 -15.79
CA GLN A 154 -4.59 16.68 -16.83
C GLN A 154 -3.37 17.42 -17.36
N CYS A 155 -2.19 16.89 -17.10
CA CYS A 155 -0.90 17.42 -17.53
C CYS A 155 -0.40 16.66 -18.76
N VAL A 156 0.11 17.42 -19.73
CA VAL A 156 0.74 16.88 -20.94
C VAL A 156 2.07 17.60 -21.15
N ILE A 157 3.14 16.81 -21.23
CA ILE A 157 4.46 17.29 -21.65
C ILE A 157 4.71 16.75 -23.06
N ASP A 158 4.70 17.64 -24.06
CA ASP A 158 5.06 17.33 -25.44
C ASP A 158 6.50 17.83 -25.70
N TYR A 159 7.32 17.04 -26.38
CA TYR A 159 8.61 17.46 -26.92
C TYR A 159 8.68 17.14 -28.41
N ALA A 160 8.84 18.16 -29.25
CA ALA A 160 8.98 18.00 -30.69
C ALA A 160 9.86 19.11 -31.25
N GLN A 161 10.72 18.77 -32.22
CA GLN A 161 11.52 19.74 -32.98
C GLN A 161 12.33 20.71 -32.10
N GLY A 162 12.85 20.25 -30.96
CA GLY A 162 13.63 21.10 -30.05
C GLY A 162 12.79 22.00 -29.15
N THR A 163 11.48 21.82 -29.08
CA THR A 163 10.58 22.58 -28.20
C THR A 163 9.88 21.66 -27.22
N LEU A 164 10.01 21.96 -25.92
CA LEU A 164 9.24 21.34 -24.85
C LEU A 164 8.04 22.22 -24.50
N LYS A 165 6.86 21.62 -24.45
CA LYS A 165 5.60 22.28 -24.11
C LYS A 165 4.93 21.56 -22.95
N LEU A 166 4.58 22.31 -21.90
CA LEU A 166 3.68 21.84 -20.84
C LEU A 166 2.29 22.42 -21.08
N SER A 167 1.28 21.55 -21.11
CA SER A 167 -0.12 21.95 -21.13
C SER A 167 -0.89 21.34 -19.97
N ILE A 168 -1.83 22.08 -19.39
CA ILE A 168 -2.70 21.61 -18.31
C ILE A 168 -4.17 21.82 -18.71
N ASN A 169 -4.97 20.77 -18.66
CA ASN A 169 -6.36 20.76 -19.14
C ASN A 169 -6.50 21.31 -20.57
N GLY A 170 -5.50 21.05 -21.44
CA GLY A 170 -5.44 21.55 -22.82
C GLY A 170 -4.90 22.98 -22.99
N TYR A 171 -4.71 23.75 -21.91
CA TYR A 171 -4.15 25.09 -21.97
C TYR A 171 -2.62 25.04 -21.89
N SER A 172 -1.94 25.74 -22.80
CA SER A 172 -0.47 25.85 -22.80
C SER A 172 -0.01 26.70 -21.61
N ILE A 173 0.87 26.16 -20.77
CA ILE A 173 1.48 26.87 -19.64
C ILE A 173 2.88 27.35 -20.01
N PHE A 174 3.73 26.44 -20.51
CA PHE A 174 5.08 26.77 -20.96
C PHE A 174 5.32 26.27 -22.38
N SER A 175 6.17 27.00 -23.10
CA SER A 175 6.82 26.55 -24.33
C SER A 175 8.26 27.03 -24.26
N HIS A 176 9.21 26.11 -24.28
CA HIS A 176 10.63 26.42 -24.14
C HIS A 176 11.47 25.62 -25.13
N ASN A 177 12.42 26.29 -25.79
CA ASN A 177 13.32 25.63 -26.71
C ASN A 177 14.44 24.95 -25.91
N ILE A 178 14.60 23.65 -26.13
CA ILE A 178 15.61 22.82 -25.48
C ILE A 178 16.07 21.72 -26.43
N ASP A 179 17.37 21.53 -26.50
CA ASP A 179 17.95 20.47 -27.31
C ASP A 179 18.17 19.22 -26.45
N TYR A 180 17.31 18.21 -26.67
CA TYR A 180 17.45 16.87 -26.13
C TYR A 180 17.98 15.87 -27.17
N GLY A 181 18.45 16.35 -28.33
CA GLY A 181 19.02 15.50 -29.39
C GLY A 181 18.03 14.51 -29.98
N GLY A 182 16.73 14.82 -29.98
CA GLY A 182 15.68 13.93 -30.48
C GLY A 182 15.37 12.71 -29.59
N GLN A 183 15.90 12.67 -28.36
CA GLN A 183 15.69 11.56 -27.43
C GLN A 183 14.37 11.64 -26.66
N LEU A 184 13.98 10.49 -26.09
CA LEU A 184 12.83 10.37 -25.20
C LEU A 184 13.00 11.27 -23.97
N ILE A 185 11.95 12.02 -23.66
CA ILE A 185 11.81 12.69 -22.38
C ILE A 185 11.15 11.77 -21.37
N GLY A 186 11.55 11.86 -20.12
CA GLY A 186 10.88 11.26 -18.98
C GLY A 186 10.51 12.33 -17.97
N ALA A 187 9.57 12.03 -17.07
CA ALA A 187 9.32 12.90 -15.94
C ALA A 187 9.61 12.17 -14.64
N VAL A 188 10.38 12.85 -13.78
CA VAL A 188 10.52 12.53 -12.37
C VAL A 188 9.65 13.54 -11.62
N LEU A 189 8.59 13.07 -10.99
CA LEU A 189 7.75 13.92 -10.16
C LEU A 189 8.28 13.90 -8.73
N CYS A 190 8.42 15.07 -8.13
CA CYS A 190 8.73 15.24 -6.73
C CYS A 190 7.58 16.01 -6.09
N ALA A 191 6.92 15.41 -5.09
CA ALA A 191 5.95 16.13 -4.27
C ALA A 191 6.71 16.84 -3.13
N GLY A 192 7.61 17.77 -3.47
CA GLY A 192 8.49 18.39 -2.50
C GLY A 192 8.43 19.91 -2.58
N ASN A 193 8.12 20.54 -1.44
CA ASN A 193 7.95 21.99 -1.17
C ASN A 193 6.52 22.57 -1.14
N GLY A 194 5.47 21.77 -0.88
CA GLY A 194 4.16 22.36 -0.60
C GLY A 194 3.02 21.41 -0.28
N GLY A 195 3.16 20.09 -0.42
CA GLY A 195 2.22 19.16 0.21
C GLY A 195 1.93 17.91 -0.62
N PRO A 196 1.08 17.02 -0.06
CA PRO A 196 0.78 15.74 -0.66
C PRO A 196 0.01 15.88 -1.97
N CYS A 197 0.27 14.97 -2.92
CA CYS A 197 -0.45 14.94 -4.19
C CYS A 197 -0.79 13.52 -4.64
N GLU A 198 -1.88 13.40 -5.38
CA GLU A 198 -2.24 12.20 -6.11
C GLU A 198 -1.86 12.30 -7.57
N ILE A 199 -1.48 11.16 -8.11
CA ILE A 199 -0.99 11.02 -9.47
C ILE A 199 -1.88 10.00 -10.18
N TYR A 200 -2.16 10.28 -11.44
CA TYR A 200 -2.97 9.45 -12.32
C TYR A 200 -2.16 9.21 -13.58
N LEU A 201 -1.82 7.96 -13.87
CA LEU A 201 -1.08 7.61 -15.08
C LEU A 201 -2.05 6.94 -16.07
N PRO A 202 -2.50 7.62 -17.14
CA PRO A 202 -3.44 7.05 -18.11
C PRO A 202 -2.96 5.72 -18.69
N LYS A 203 -1.66 5.57 -18.93
CA LYS A 203 -1.04 4.32 -19.41
C LYS A 203 -1.18 3.14 -18.43
N LEU A 204 -1.54 3.38 -17.17
CA LEU A 204 -1.78 2.38 -16.13
C LEU A 204 -3.22 2.47 -15.59
N ALA A 205 -4.16 3.04 -16.36
CA ALA A 205 -5.55 3.23 -15.90
C ALA A 205 -6.26 1.92 -15.53
N ASP A 206 -5.94 0.82 -16.22
CA ASP A 206 -6.50 -0.51 -15.97
C ASP A 206 -5.79 -1.26 -14.82
N SER A 207 -4.67 -0.74 -14.31
CA SER A 207 -3.99 -1.35 -13.18
C SER A 207 -4.83 -1.21 -11.92
N LYS A 208 -5.03 -2.34 -11.24
CA LYS A 208 -5.71 -2.45 -9.95
C LYS A 208 -4.75 -2.45 -8.76
N GLN A 209 -3.45 -2.34 -9.03
CA GLN A 209 -2.39 -2.28 -8.02
C GLN A 209 -1.86 -0.86 -7.98
N PHE A 210 -1.75 -0.28 -6.80
CA PHE A 210 -1.41 1.12 -6.59
C PHE A 210 -0.36 1.28 -5.51
N LEU A 211 0.65 2.11 -5.76
CA LEU A 211 1.68 2.47 -4.79
C LEU A 211 1.33 3.80 -4.11
N PHE A 212 1.45 3.84 -2.79
CA PHE A 212 1.25 5.01 -1.94
C PHE A 212 2.56 5.25 -1.19
N VAL A 213 3.12 6.45 -1.30
CA VAL A 213 4.38 6.79 -0.66
C VAL A 213 4.10 7.69 0.54
N ALA A 214 4.21 7.15 1.74
CA ALA A 214 3.97 7.88 2.99
C ALA A 214 5.24 8.48 3.60
N GLU A 215 5.04 9.56 4.34
CA GLU A 215 6.01 10.06 5.29
C GLU A 215 5.94 9.22 6.57
N ASN A 216 6.96 8.40 6.77
CA ASN A 216 7.12 7.68 8.03
C ASN A 216 7.57 8.69 9.11
N LYS A 217 6.60 9.32 9.77
CA LYS A 217 6.87 10.18 10.94
C LYS A 217 7.08 9.27 12.13
N ASP A 218 8.29 9.26 12.70
CA ASP A 218 8.68 8.38 13.81
C ASP A 218 7.68 8.39 14.98
N ALA A 219 6.94 9.48 15.19
CA ALA A 219 5.92 9.57 16.24
C ALA A 219 4.60 8.85 15.91
N HIS A 220 4.23 8.73 14.63
CA HIS A 220 2.91 8.28 14.15
C HIS A 220 2.99 7.60 12.77
N PRO A 221 3.67 6.44 12.66
CA PRO A 221 4.08 5.85 11.39
C PRO A 221 2.90 5.55 10.45
N TYR A 222 1.72 5.26 10.98
CA TYR A 222 0.56 4.83 10.19
C TYR A 222 -0.47 5.93 9.94
N SER A 223 -0.26 7.13 10.48
CA SER A 223 -1.30 8.17 10.46
C SER A 223 -1.67 8.65 9.05
N GLU A 224 -0.72 8.68 8.11
CA GLU A 224 -0.98 9.10 6.73
C GLU A 224 -1.89 8.15 5.98
N PHE A 225 -1.79 6.85 6.26
CA PHE A 225 -2.72 5.84 5.74
C PHE A 225 -4.17 6.20 6.08
N TYR A 226 -4.47 6.34 7.36
CA TYR A 226 -5.84 6.60 7.81
C TYR A 226 -6.34 7.99 7.36
N ASN A 227 -5.48 9.01 7.45
CA ASN A 227 -5.81 10.37 7.01
C ASN A 227 -6.10 10.44 5.51
N TYR A 228 -5.36 9.72 4.66
CA TYR A 228 -5.60 9.71 3.22
C TYR A 228 -7.01 9.24 2.88
N TYR A 229 -7.45 8.13 3.49
CA TYR A 229 -8.76 7.56 3.23
C TYR A 229 -9.89 8.37 3.87
N GLU A 230 -9.69 8.92 5.07
CA GLU A 230 -10.71 9.77 5.70
C GLU A 230 -10.92 11.08 4.93
N GLN A 231 -9.86 11.75 4.46
CA GLN A 231 -9.99 12.94 3.61
C GLN A 231 -10.76 12.66 2.30
N ARG A 232 -10.86 11.38 1.93
CA ARG A 232 -11.60 10.86 0.77
C ARG A 232 -12.79 10.01 1.22
N TYR A 233 -13.36 10.29 2.38
CA TYR A 233 -14.45 9.50 2.96
C TYR A 233 -15.61 9.30 1.98
N SER A 234 -15.99 10.31 1.20
CA SER A 234 -17.06 10.20 0.21
C SER A 234 -16.79 9.13 -0.86
N GLU A 235 -15.53 8.94 -1.24
CA GLU A 235 -15.07 7.94 -2.21
C GLU A 235 -15.03 6.53 -1.58
N TYR A 236 -14.56 6.43 -0.32
CA TYR A 236 -14.25 5.15 0.31
C TYR A 236 -15.30 4.61 1.30
N LYS A 237 -16.28 5.40 1.74
CA LYS A 237 -17.25 5.00 2.79
C LYS A 237 -18.05 3.73 2.48
N ASN A 238 -18.22 3.38 1.20
CA ASN A 238 -18.95 2.20 0.75
C ASN A 238 -18.03 1.01 0.42
N CYS A 239 -16.73 1.11 0.70
CA CYS A 239 -15.76 0.04 0.47
C CYS A 239 -15.67 -0.89 1.68
N VAL A 240 -15.14 -2.10 1.45
CA VAL A 240 -14.62 -2.98 2.48
C VAL A 240 -13.10 -3.00 2.34
N PHE A 241 -12.40 -2.75 3.44
CA PHE A 241 -10.96 -2.80 3.48
C PHE A 241 -10.50 -4.12 4.08
N LEU A 242 -9.49 -4.72 3.47
CA LEU A 242 -8.68 -5.78 4.03
C LEU A 242 -7.30 -5.19 4.32
N LYS A 243 -6.88 -5.10 5.58
CA LYS A 243 -5.51 -4.71 5.92
C LYS A 243 -4.70 -5.95 6.23
N CYS A 244 -3.53 -6.07 5.62
CA CYS A 244 -2.58 -7.14 5.93
C CYS A 244 -1.15 -6.64 6.10
N ASP A 245 -0.37 -7.40 6.86
CA ASP A 245 1.08 -7.21 6.94
C ASP A 245 1.75 -7.69 5.63
N ASP A 246 2.99 -7.27 5.41
CA ASP A 246 3.75 -7.60 4.20
C ASP A 246 4.45 -8.97 4.25
N ASP A 247 4.36 -9.65 5.39
CA ASP A 247 4.91 -10.98 5.63
C ASP A 247 3.84 -12.05 5.88
N ILE A 248 2.70 -11.87 5.22
CA ILE A 248 1.71 -12.93 5.03
C ILE A 248 2.23 -13.95 4.00
N LEU A 249 2.37 -15.20 4.43
CA LEU A 249 2.94 -16.31 3.64
C LEU A 249 1.87 -17.16 2.93
N TYR A 250 0.64 -17.17 3.44
CA TYR A 250 -0.45 -17.98 2.94
C TYR A 250 -1.79 -17.28 3.12
N ILE A 251 -2.65 -17.36 2.10
CA ILE A 251 -4.04 -16.90 2.16
C ILE A 251 -4.94 -18.01 1.61
N ASN A 252 -5.93 -18.45 2.40
CA ASN A 252 -6.96 -19.37 1.91
C ASN A 252 -7.92 -18.66 0.93
N LEU A 253 -7.56 -18.63 -0.36
CA LEU A 253 -8.35 -17.96 -1.40
C LEU A 253 -9.78 -18.50 -1.53
N ILE A 254 -10.00 -19.79 -1.21
CA ILE A 254 -11.33 -20.41 -1.23
C ILE A 254 -12.26 -19.73 -0.21
N LYS A 255 -11.73 -19.39 0.97
CA LYS A 255 -12.48 -18.80 2.08
C LYS A 255 -12.43 -17.28 2.16
N LEU A 256 -11.62 -16.63 1.33
CA LEU A 256 -11.52 -15.17 1.32
C LEU A 256 -12.86 -14.48 0.98
N ARG A 257 -13.64 -15.01 0.04
CA ARG A 257 -14.98 -14.49 -0.26
C ARG A 257 -15.94 -14.63 0.92
N ASP A 258 -15.91 -15.77 1.61
CA ASP A 258 -16.73 -16.02 2.80
C ASP A 258 -16.38 -15.03 3.92
N PHE A 259 -15.09 -14.75 4.12
CA PHE A 259 -14.61 -13.76 5.08
C PHE A 259 -15.13 -12.35 4.79
N ILE A 260 -15.03 -11.92 3.52
CA ILE A 260 -15.55 -10.61 3.09
C ILE A 260 -17.07 -10.56 3.26
N ALA A 261 -17.78 -11.60 2.85
CA ALA A 261 -19.24 -11.68 3.00
C ALA A 261 -19.65 -11.61 4.47
N PHE A 262 -18.95 -12.32 5.35
CA PHE A 262 -19.17 -12.26 6.80
C PHE A 262 -18.96 -10.82 7.32
N ARG A 263 -17.88 -10.14 6.92
CA ARG A 263 -17.66 -8.75 7.32
C ARG A 263 -18.81 -7.83 6.91
N ILE A 264 -19.32 -7.97 5.68
CA ILE A 264 -20.44 -7.16 5.16
C ILE A 264 -21.74 -7.45 5.93
N GLN A 265 -22.03 -8.72 6.20
CA GLN A 265 -23.27 -9.16 6.85
C GLN A 265 -23.33 -8.87 8.36
N ASN A 266 -22.17 -8.65 9.00
CA ASN A 266 -22.08 -8.42 10.43
C ASN A 266 -21.56 -7.01 10.73
N PRO A 267 -22.21 -5.91 10.29
CA PRO A 267 -21.66 -4.55 10.33
C PRO A 267 -21.52 -3.94 11.74
N TRP A 268 -21.94 -4.66 12.78
CA TRP A 268 -21.81 -4.26 14.19
C TRP A 268 -20.41 -4.51 14.76
N TYR A 269 -19.66 -5.51 14.26
CA TYR A 269 -18.25 -5.64 14.67
C TYR A 269 -17.43 -4.45 14.18
N PHE A 270 -16.50 -3.93 14.96
CA PHE A 270 -15.59 -2.88 14.48
C PHE A 270 -14.55 -3.49 13.52
N LEU A 271 -13.76 -4.45 13.99
CA LEU A 271 -12.90 -5.28 13.14
C LEU A 271 -13.41 -6.72 13.02
N VAL A 272 -13.09 -7.36 11.89
CA VAL A 272 -13.08 -8.83 11.80
C VAL A 272 -11.67 -9.27 11.39
N SER A 273 -11.01 -10.07 12.22
CA SER A 273 -9.71 -10.68 11.90
C SER A 273 -9.89 -12.01 11.18
N ALA A 274 -8.94 -12.32 10.31
CA ALA A 274 -8.72 -13.70 9.87
C ALA A 274 -8.30 -14.58 11.06
N ASN A 275 -8.38 -15.89 10.89
CA ASN A 275 -7.81 -16.87 11.79
C ASN A 275 -6.35 -17.14 11.39
N VAL A 276 -5.43 -16.46 12.05
CA VAL A 276 -4.04 -16.35 11.60
C VAL A 276 -3.16 -17.43 12.26
N VAL A 277 -2.45 -18.23 11.46
CA VAL A 277 -1.36 -19.09 11.90
C VAL A 277 -0.17 -18.22 12.27
N ASN A 278 0.48 -18.53 13.40
CA ASN A 278 1.48 -17.68 14.07
C ASN A 278 0.92 -16.32 14.53
N ASN A 279 -0.23 -16.36 15.20
CA ASN A 279 -0.80 -15.26 15.98
C ASN A 279 -1.29 -15.83 17.32
N ASN A 280 -0.81 -15.34 18.46
CA ASN A 280 -0.98 -16.00 19.77
C ASN A 280 -2.46 -16.22 20.15
N VAL A 281 -3.32 -15.22 19.95
CA VAL A 281 -4.76 -15.31 20.25
C VAL A 281 -5.43 -16.32 19.31
N CYS A 282 -5.13 -16.26 18.01
CA CYS A 282 -5.67 -17.22 17.04
C CYS A 282 -5.19 -18.65 17.34
N ALA A 283 -3.90 -18.83 17.61
CA ALA A 283 -3.29 -20.12 17.92
C ALA A 283 -3.88 -20.77 19.18
N TYR A 284 -4.23 -19.98 20.20
CA TYR A 284 -4.96 -20.49 21.37
C TYR A 284 -6.29 -21.14 20.93
N TYR A 285 -7.10 -20.44 20.12
CA TYR A 285 -8.39 -20.98 19.66
C TYR A 285 -8.24 -22.09 18.60
N GLN A 286 -7.17 -22.07 17.80
CA GLN A 286 -6.80 -23.18 16.92
C GLN A 286 -6.48 -24.44 17.76
N GLN A 287 -5.80 -24.30 18.89
CA GLN A 287 -5.56 -25.40 19.83
C GLN A 287 -6.86 -25.89 20.49
N GLN A 288 -7.75 -24.99 20.92
CA GLN A 288 -9.08 -25.37 21.43
C GLN A 288 -9.93 -26.10 20.38
N SER A 289 -9.74 -25.78 19.10
CA SER A 289 -10.39 -26.43 17.95
C SER A 289 -9.66 -27.69 17.48
N GLN A 290 -8.64 -28.15 18.21
CA GLN A 290 -7.82 -29.33 17.89
C GLN A 290 -7.05 -29.24 16.57
N LEU A 291 -6.87 -28.04 16.02
CA LEU A 291 -5.99 -27.82 14.87
C LEU A 291 -4.52 -27.95 15.26
N ILE A 292 -4.17 -27.43 16.43
CA ILE A 292 -2.86 -27.54 17.05
C ILE A 292 -2.97 -28.57 18.19
N PRO A 293 -2.32 -29.75 18.09
CA PRO A 293 -2.35 -30.74 19.16
C PRO A 293 -1.70 -30.20 20.45
N TYR A 294 -2.30 -30.50 21.61
CA TYR A 294 -1.70 -30.15 22.92
C TYR A 294 -0.34 -30.82 23.17
N GLY A 295 -0.09 -31.97 22.54
CA GLY A 295 1.21 -32.65 22.62
C GLY A 295 2.29 -32.05 21.72
N LEU A 296 1.91 -31.22 20.74
CA LEU A 296 2.86 -30.53 19.85
C LEU A 296 3.48 -29.31 20.55
N MET A 297 2.63 -28.48 21.15
CA MET A 297 3.05 -27.25 21.82
C MET A 297 1.99 -26.78 22.83
N SER A 298 2.38 -25.86 23.71
CA SER A 298 1.46 -25.18 24.64
C SER A 298 1.30 -23.72 24.22
N VAL A 299 0.06 -23.31 23.92
CA VAL A 299 -0.26 -21.92 23.58
C VAL A 299 -1.11 -21.33 24.70
N ASP A 300 -0.67 -20.21 25.25
CA ASP A 300 -1.43 -19.44 26.24
C ASP A 300 -2.40 -18.45 25.57
N LEU A 301 -3.43 -18.04 26.31
CA LEU A 301 -4.21 -16.86 25.95
C LEU A 301 -3.62 -15.68 26.74
N PRO A 302 -2.84 -14.78 26.11
CA PRO A 302 -2.11 -13.76 26.84
C PRO A 302 -3.10 -12.78 27.49
N PRO A 303 -2.84 -12.32 28.74
CA PRO A 303 -3.65 -11.29 29.36
C PRO A 303 -3.74 -10.05 28.45
N ASN A 304 -4.96 -9.53 28.26
CA ASN A 304 -5.24 -8.39 27.38
C ASN A 304 -4.92 -8.61 25.89
N GLY A 305 -4.63 -9.84 25.46
CA GLY A 305 -4.45 -10.19 24.04
C GLY A 305 -3.13 -9.74 23.41
N PHE A 306 -2.10 -9.46 24.22
CA PHE A 306 -0.79 -9.01 23.73
C PHE A 306 0.36 -9.85 24.27
N GLY A 307 1.33 -10.18 23.40
CA GLY A 307 2.45 -11.05 23.74
C GLY A 307 2.01 -12.52 23.82
N GLY A 308 2.51 -13.22 24.83
CA GLY A 308 2.30 -14.66 25.03
C GLY A 308 3.47 -15.49 24.50
N LYS A 309 3.49 -16.77 24.86
CA LYS A 309 4.63 -17.65 24.61
C LYS A 309 4.95 -17.78 23.12
N LEU A 310 3.93 -17.97 22.28
CA LEU A 310 4.14 -18.08 20.84
C LEU A 310 4.68 -16.77 20.28
N TRP A 311 4.18 -15.61 20.73
CA TRP A 311 4.68 -14.31 20.28
C TRP A 311 6.16 -14.08 20.66
N GLU A 312 6.61 -14.57 21.81
CA GLU A 312 7.98 -14.37 22.31
C GLU A 312 9.01 -15.37 21.76
N ASP A 313 8.59 -16.60 21.43
CA ASP A 313 9.47 -17.74 21.15
C ASP A 313 9.46 -18.09 19.64
N GLY A 314 10.63 -17.96 19.00
CA GLY A 314 10.77 -18.25 17.57
C GLY A 314 10.80 -19.76 17.27
N GLY A 315 11.27 -20.58 18.20
CA GLY A 315 11.21 -22.04 18.08
C GLY A 315 9.77 -22.58 18.10
N LEU A 316 8.90 -22.01 18.94
CA LEU A 316 7.47 -22.32 18.93
C LEU A 316 6.79 -21.86 17.63
N ALA A 317 7.16 -20.68 17.12
CA ALA A 317 6.68 -20.18 15.85
C ALA A 317 7.06 -21.10 14.69
N GLU A 318 8.33 -21.51 14.62
CA GLU A 318 8.83 -22.45 13.63
C GLU A 318 8.13 -23.82 13.74
N THR A 319 7.93 -24.33 14.95
CA THR A 319 7.17 -25.57 15.19
C THR A 319 5.75 -25.48 14.63
N LEU A 320 5.06 -24.36 14.87
CA LEU A 320 3.70 -24.15 14.37
C LEU A 320 3.66 -24.00 12.84
N HIS A 321 4.62 -23.30 12.24
CA HIS A 321 4.74 -23.20 10.78
C HIS A 321 4.93 -24.57 10.14
N ASN A 322 5.88 -25.35 10.66
CA ASN A 322 6.16 -26.69 10.18
C ASN A 322 4.92 -27.58 10.29
N TRP A 323 4.21 -27.53 11.42
CA TRP A 323 2.96 -28.27 11.59
C TRP A 323 1.88 -27.88 10.59
N PHE A 324 1.67 -26.57 10.34
CA PHE A 324 0.73 -26.12 9.33
C PHE A 324 1.12 -26.61 7.93
N LEU A 325 2.41 -26.59 7.60
CA LEU A 325 2.93 -27.01 6.30
C LEU A 325 2.93 -28.54 6.11
N ASP A 326 3.04 -29.31 7.18
CA ASP A 326 2.93 -30.78 7.16
C ASP A 326 1.47 -31.22 7.04
N GLU A 327 0.53 -30.49 7.64
CA GLU A 327 -0.89 -30.85 7.72
C GLU A 327 -1.83 -29.71 7.25
N PRO A 328 -1.64 -29.12 6.04
CA PRO A 328 -2.39 -27.93 5.63
C PRO A 328 -3.90 -28.18 5.52
N GLU A 329 -4.30 -29.37 5.05
CA GLU A 329 -5.70 -29.78 4.91
C GLU A 329 -6.43 -29.83 6.25
N ARG A 330 -5.71 -30.10 7.35
CA ARG A 330 -6.29 -30.07 8.71
C ARG A 330 -6.83 -28.69 9.05
N PHE A 331 -6.19 -27.63 8.56
CA PHE A 331 -6.60 -26.24 8.78
C PHE A 331 -7.58 -25.78 7.70
N ILE A 332 -7.28 -26.04 6.43
CA ILE A 332 -8.02 -25.52 5.27
C ILE A 332 -9.41 -26.16 5.17
N GLY A 333 -9.51 -27.47 5.39
CA GLY A 333 -10.75 -28.25 5.33
C GLY A 333 -11.52 -28.30 6.64
N HIS A 334 -11.06 -27.61 7.69
CA HIS A 334 -11.66 -27.73 9.01
C HIS A 334 -13.09 -27.18 9.05
N ASN A 335 -14.00 -27.96 9.63
CA ASN A 335 -15.37 -27.52 9.90
C ASN A 335 -15.47 -26.92 11.30
N PHE A 336 -15.27 -25.61 11.41
CA PHE A 336 -15.36 -24.90 12.68
C PHE A 336 -16.78 -24.92 13.25
N ARG A 337 -16.93 -25.45 14.47
CA ARG A 337 -18.22 -25.40 15.20
C ARG A 337 -18.65 -23.96 15.49
N GLN A 338 -17.70 -23.12 15.85
CA GLN A 338 -17.91 -21.70 16.10
C GLN A 338 -17.28 -20.91 14.95
N ILE A 339 -18.12 -20.37 14.06
CA ILE A 339 -17.69 -19.62 12.86
C ILE A 339 -17.10 -18.24 13.18
N SER A 340 -17.40 -17.70 14.37
CA SER A 340 -16.89 -16.41 14.83
C SER A 340 -16.64 -16.40 16.33
N ILE A 341 -15.50 -15.85 16.73
CA ILE A 341 -15.14 -15.64 18.13
C ILE A 341 -15.18 -14.15 18.40
N GLU A 342 -16.07 -13.70 19.27
CA GLU A 342 -16.09 -12.29 19.70
C GLU A 342 -14.84 -11.99 20.54
N TRP A 343 -14.25 -10.83 20.30
CA TRP A 343 -13.00 -10.42 20.94
C TRP A 343 -13.01 -8.91 21.24
N SER A 344 -12.73 -8.57 22.50
CA SER A 344 -12.72 -7.18 22.98
C SER A 344 -11.41 -6.79 23.66
N GLN A 345 -10.37 -7.59 23.46
CA GLN A 345 -9.01 -7.30 23.94
C GLN A 345 -8.08 -6.96 22.77
N ARG A 346 -6.79 -6.69 23.04
CA ARG A 346 -5.84 -6.35 22.00
C ARG A 346 -5.72 -7.53 21.04
N LEU A 347 -5.51 -7.23 19.76
CA LEU A 347 -5.33 -8.25 18.74
C LEU A 347 -4.23 -7.79 17.81
N SER A 348 -3.27 -8.65 17.50
CA SER A 348 -2.30 -8.35 16.45
C SER A 348 -3.02 -8.34 15.10
N ILE A 349 -2.98 -7.22 14.40
CA ILE A 349 -3.83 -6.95 13.23
C ILE A 349 -3.18 -7.43 11.92
N ASN A 350 -2.61 -8.64 11.95
CA ASN A 350 -1.82 -9.19 10.84
C ASN A 350 -2.64 -9.32 9.54
N PHE A 351 -3.92 -9.67 9.68
CA PHE A 351 -4.90 -9.69 8.58
C PHE A 351 -6.30 -9.40 9.11
N ILE A 352 -6.82 -8.21 8.86
CA ILE A 352 -8.12 -7.75 9.36
C ILE A 352 -8.99 -7.17 8.24
N ALA A 353 -10.29 -7.11 8.47
CA ALA A 353 -11.26 -6.42 7.64
C ALA A 353 -12.03 -5.37 8.44
N PHE A 354 -12.23 -4.21 7.83
CA PHE A 354 -13.05 -3.12 8.36
C PHE A 354 -13.87 -2.45 7.26
N LEU A 355 -14.90 -1.71 7.65
CA LEU A 355 -15.82 -1.06 6.71
C LEU A 355 -15.38 0.38 6.46
N GLY A 356 -15.44 0.84 5.21
CA GLY A 356 -15.08 2.20 4.83
C GLY A 356 -15.88 3.27 5.59
N LYS A 357 -17.11 2.97 6.00
CA LYS A 357 -17.93 3.87 6.82
C LYS A 357 -17.26 4.24 8.15
N ASP A 358 -16.40 3.35 8.66
CA ASP A 358 -15.72 3.50 9.95
C ASP A 358 -14.41 4.30 9.83
N LEU A 359 -13.99 4.68 8.62
CA LEU A 359 -12.79 5.53 8.39
C LEU A 359 -12.85 6.86 9.15
N ALA A 360 -14.04 7.45 9.29
CA ALA A 360 -14.24 8.69 10.04
C ALA A 360 -13.89 8.54 11.54
N GLU A 361 -13.94 7.32 12.07
CA GLU A 361 -13.59 7.01 13.46
C GLU A 361 -12.10 6.69 13.64
N MET A 362 -11.39 6.50 12.52
CA MET A 362 -9.98 6.09 12.47
C MET A 362 -9.03 7.25 12.12
N ALA A 363 -9.55 8.45 11.86
CA ALA A 363 -8.73 9.63 11.53
C ALA A 363 -8.08 10.26 12.77
N CYS A 364 -7.18 9.51 13.39
CA CYS A 364 -6.35 10.04 14.46
C CYS A 364 -4.88 9.59 14.32
N ARG A 365 -4.02 10.28 15.07
CA ARG A 365 -2.59 10.02 15.07
C ARG A 365 -2.29 8.90 16.05
N PHE A 366 -2.35 7.66 15.56
CA PHE A 366 -2.01 6.48 16.34
C PHE A 366 -0.52 6.44 16.67
N LYS A 367 -0.17 6.07 17.91
CA LYS A 367 1.18 5.58 18.25
C LYS A 367 1.28 4.07 18.05
N ASP A 368 0.22 3.36 18.46
CA ASP A 368 0.01 1.93 18.29
C ASP A 368 -1.38 1.76 17.65
N ASP A 369 -1.42 1.49 16.34
CA ASP A 369 -2.68 1.32 15.62
C ASP A 369 -3.38 0.01 16.00
N GLU A 370 -2.63 -1.03 16.38
CA GLU A 370 -3.23 -2.27 16.89
C GLU A 370 -4.02 -2.00 18.15
N HIS A 371 -3.45 -1.29 19.14
CA HIS A 371 -4.16 -0.97 20.38
C HIS A 371 -5.38 -0.09 20.11
N ALA A 372 -5.21 0.96 19.31
CA ALA A 372 -6.30 1.89 19.06
C ALA A 372 -7.48 1.26 18.30
N LEU A 373 -7.19 0.44 17.28
CA LEU A 373 -8.22 -0.22 16.47
C LEU A 373 -8.85 -1.44 17.16
N SER A 374 -8.12 -2.16 18.03
CA SER A 374 -8.66 -3.34 18.71
C SER A 374 -9.30 -3.02 20.06
N ILE A 375 -8.92 -1.92 20.71
CA ILE A 375 -9.42 -1.54 22.04
C ILE A 375 -10.14 -0.19 22.01
N GLU A 376 -9.42 0.90 21.76
CA GLU A 376 -9.88 2.25 22.11
C GLU A 376 -11.12 2.66 21.30
N ILE A 377 -11.07 2.48 19.97
CA ILE A 377 -12.15 2.86 19.07
C ILE A 377 -13.37 1.93 19.26
N PRO A 378 -13.25 0.58 19.22
CA PRO A 378 -14.38 -0.30 19.51
C PRO A 378 -15.06 0.02 20.85
N HIS A 379 -14.27 0.21 21.91
CA HIS A 379 -14.78 0.54 23.25
C HIS A 379 -15.55 1.86 23.25
N ARG A 380 -14.98 2.92 22.65
CA ARG A 380 -15.66 4.23 22.49
C ARG A 380 -16.97 4.12 21.72
N LEU A 381 -17.05 3.22 20.74
CA LEU A 381 -18.23 3.01 19.90
C LEU A 381 -19.23 1.98 20.49
N GLY A 382 -18.91 1.33 21.61
CA GLY A 382 -19.72 0.23 22.16
C GLY A 382 -19.80 -0.99 21.23
N ARG A 383 -18.77 -1.23 20.41
CA ARG A 383 -18.68 -2.34 19.46
C ARG A 383 -17.59 -3.32 19.89
N THR A 384 -17.72 -4.57 19.45
CA THR A 384 -16.72 -5.63 19.64
C THR A 384 -15.99 -5.94 18.34
N ASN A 385 -14.88 -6.67 18.41
CA ASN A 385 -14.24 -7.27 17.25
C ASN A 385 -14.62 -8.75 17.15
N ALA A 386 -14.28 -9.39 16.04
CA ALA A 386 -14.42 -10.83 15.90
C ALA A 386 -13.23 -11.46 15.18
N ILE A 387 -12.98 -12.74 15.41
CA ILE A 387 -12.12 -13.59 14.59
C ILE A 387 -13.05 -14.49 13.77
N PHE A 388 -12.97 -14.43 12.43
CA PHE A 388 -13.69 -15.33 11.54
C PHE A 388 -12.88 -16.61 11.36
N THR A 389 -13.29 -17.66 12.07
CA THR A 389 -12.52 -18.89 12.23
C THR A 389 -12.28 -19.67 10.93
N PRO A 390 -13.19 -19.71 9.93
CA PRO A 390 -12.98 -20.48 8.71
C PRO A 390 -11.91 -19.93 7.75
N PHE A 391 -11.54 -18.65 7.89
CA PHE A 391 -10.60 -18.02 6.98
C PHE A 391 -9.18 -18.05 7.54
N ILE A 392 -8.40 -19.03 7.07
CA ILE A 392 -7.01 -19.24 7.46
C ILE A 392 -6.07 -18.35 6.65
N VAL A 393 -5.19 -17.66 7.36
CA VAL A 393 -4.05 -16.89 6.83
C VAL A 393 -2.82 -17.30 7.63
N SER A 394 -1.62 -17.22 7.06
CA SER A 394 -0.37 -17.43 7.81
C SER A 394 0.49 -16.18 7.80
N HIS A 395 0.94 -15.75 8.96
CA HIS A 395 1.87 -14.63 9.16
C HIS A 395 3.27 -15.17 9.50
N LEU A 396 4.34 -14.64 8.91
CA LEU A 396 5.68 -15.18 9.08
C LEU A 396 6.21 -15.02 10.50
N SER A 397 6.36 -13.78 10.99
CA SER A 397 7.04 -13.59 12.26
C SER A 397 6.81 -12.25 12.93
N PHE A 398 6.71 -12.26 14.25
CA PHE A 398 6.90 -11.07 15.08
C PHE A 398 8.39 -10.76 15.21
N TYR A 399 8.70 -9.51 15.55
CA TYR A 399 10.11 -9.07 15.64
C TYR A 399 10.93 -9.87 16.66
N THR A 400 10.28 -10.35 17.73
CA THR A 400 10.83 -11.20 18.79
C THR A 400 11.26 -12.58 18.31
N GLN A 401 10.58 -13.13 17.32
CA GLN A 401 10.78 -14.51 16.85
C GLN A 401 11.94 -14.64 15.85
N ASN A 402 12.30 -13.54 15.16
CA ASN A 402 13.21 -13.58 14.00
C ASN A 402 14.58 -14.20 14.27
N ALA A 403 15.12 -14.07 15.48
CA ALA A 403 16.47 -14.49 15.80
C ALA A 403 16.64 -16.03 15.87
N GLU A 404 15.54 -16.75 16.11
CA GLU A 404 15.57 -18.21 16.35
C GLU A 404 15.02 -19.00 15.16
N MET A 405 14.22 -18.36 14.28
CA MET A 405 13.56 -19.03 13.16
C MET A 405 14.47 -19.21 11.95
N ASN A 406 14.41 -20.37 11.31
CA ASN A 406 14.95 -20.56 9.95
C ASN A 406 14.01 -19.98 8.88
N ILE A 407 13.97 -18.65 8.78
CA ILE A 407 13.05 -17.91 7.88
C ILE A 407 13.16 -18.39 6.43
N GLY A 408 14.38 -18.63 5.93
CA GLY A 408 14.61 -19.05 4.54
C GLY A 408 13.98 -20.41 4.23
N GLU A 409 14.13 -21.38 5.13
CA GLU A 409 13.52 -22.70 4.96
C GLU A 409 12.00 -22.63 5.03
N ILE A 410 11.45 -21.89 6.00
CA ILE A 410 10.00 -21.70 6.14
C ILE A 410 9.42 -21.10 4.86
N ILE A 411 10.00 -20.00 4.34
CA ILE A 411 9.54 -19.36 3.10
C ILE A 411 9.56 -20.35 1.93
N ASN A 412 10.65 -21.10 1.75
CA ASN A 412 10.74 -22.09 0.67
C ASN A 412 9.64 -23.15 0.74
N ARG A 413 9.28 -23.60 1.95
CA ARG A 413 8.18 -24.55 2.14
C ARG A 413 6.82 -23.94 1.82
N TYR A 414 6.59 -22.68 2.18
CA TYR A 414 5.36 -21.97 1.79
C TYR A 414 5.28 -21.70 0.28
N GLU A 415 6.41 -21.50 -0.41
CA GLU A 415 6.45 -21.42 -1.87
C GLU A 415 6.00 -22.73 -2.51
N ALA A 416 6.45 -23.87 -2.00
CA ALA A 416 5.99 -25.18 -2.46
C ALA A 416 4.48 -25.38 -2.22
N LEU A 417 3.94 -24.93 -1.08
CA LEU A 417 2.50 -24.97 -0.81
C LEU A 417 1.72 -24.04 -1.76
N ARG A 418 2.21 -22.81 -1.99
CA ARG A 418 1.60 -21.86 -2.94
C ARG A 418 1.43 -22.49 -4.32
N ASP A 419 2.46 -23.17 -4.83
CA ASP A 419 2.43 -23.76 -6.17
C ASP A 419 1.40 -24.90 -6.30
N GLN A 420 1.03 -25.52 -5.17
CA GLN A 420 -0.03 -26.54 -5.12
C GLN A 420 -1.43 -25.93 -5.13
N VAL A 421 -1.63 -24.81 -4.42
CA VAL A 421 -2.96 -24.20 -4.20
C VAL A 421 -3.31 -23.11 -5.21
N ILE A 422 -2.33 -22.37 -5.73
CA ILE A 422 -2.46 -21.40 -6.82
C ILE A 422 -1.99 -22.10 -8.10
N ARG A 423 -2.79 -23.02 -8.64
CA ARG A 423 -2.51 -23.54 -9.99
C ARG A 423 -2.85 -22.44 -11.00
N VAL A 424 -1.83 -22.06 -11.80
CA VAL A 424 -1.91 -21.11 -12.93
C VAL A 424 -2.93 -21.56 -13.96
#